data_AF-A0A0D8Y514-F1
#
_entry.id   AF-A0A0D8Y514-F1
#
_cell.length_a   1.000
_cell.length_b   1.000
_cell.length_c   1.000
_cell.angle_alpha   90.00
_cell.angle_beta   90.00
_cell.angle_gamma   90.00
#
_symmetry.space_group_name_H-M   'P 1'
#
loop_
_entity.id
_entity.type
_entity.pdbx_description
1 polymer ?
#
loop_
_entity_poly.entity_id
_entity_poly.type
_entity_poly.pdbx_seq_one_letter_code
_entity_poly.pdbx_strand_id
1 'polypeptide(L)'
;MIRTAQTLMKIQNRRSVTATKTALTLPRRFEINSDLFDHVQSRVKQSGSTIEKILITYHDRNGTKKDFLMNRNLSTGYDCAKHINMMIAKRAVLSLVSYPNEEPRLESMNEPFLDRCNFELIDFQTEKYAQDVNQAYWRSCSIVLAAALIKGLKDNIILSELHCEVPKCYFAVDVIGLSSSLSQDDLRDLTFFIRHDIISKNIPFETVTLPSEIAADYGFTSSMKLCRFGDFVTEVDGPVISRSDQIGRFDVVKGVTKEGFTRVGGVSLPSAFVASSYLWETIVENAQDKLS
;
A
#
# COMPACT_ATOMS: atom_id res chain seq x y z
N MET A 1 15.76 -11.68 17.24
CA MET A 1 16.45 -12.23 16.06
C MET A 1 16.48 -11.21 14.89
N ILE A 2 16.88 -9.95 15.14
CA ILE A 2 16.63 -8.82 14.23
C ILE A 2 17.94 -8.08 13.89
N ARG A 3 18.03 -7.50 12.68
CA ARG A 3 19.17 -6.67 12.26
C ARG A 3 18.96 -5.21 12.66
N THR A 4 19.87 -4.66 13.45
CA THR A 4 20.05 -3.21 13.66
C THR A 4 20.86 -2.60 12.51
N ALA A 5 20.44 -1.40 12.09
CA ALA A 5 20.88 -0.71 10.88
C ALA A 5 22.32 -0.20 10.91
N GLN A 6 22.99 -0.24 9.76
CA GLN A 6 24.14 0.62 9.46
C GLN A 6 24.02 1.22 8.05
N THR A 7 24.08 2.54 8.04
CA THR A 7 24.19 3.45 6.90
C THR A 7 25.60 3.39 6.30
N LEU A 8 25.78 3.49 4.97
CA LEU A 8 26.73 4.42 4.31
C LEU A 8 26.86 4.24 2.77
N MET A 9 26.78 5.42 2.12
CA MET A 9 27.46 5.91 0.92
C MET A 9 27.19 5.33 -0.48
N LYS A 10 26.50 6.18 -1.27
CA LYS A 10 26.47 6.22 -2.73
C LYS A 10 27.86 6.53 -3.30
N ILE A 11 28.28 5.77 -4.30
CA ILE A 11 29.35 6.14 -5.24
C ILE A 11 28.73 6.21 -6.64
N GLN A 12 28.73 7.42 -7.22
CA GLN A 12 28.37 7.65 -8.62
C GLN A 12 29.53 7.23 -9.52
N ASN A 13 29.26 6.41 -10.53
CA ASN A 13 30.15 6.23 -11.68
C ASN A 13 29.37 6.51 -12.96
N ARG A 14 29.73 7.62 -13.63
CA ARG A 14 29.32 7.93 -15.00
C ARG A 14 30.10 7.06 -15.98
N ARG A 15 29.41 6.30 -16.82
CA ARG A 15 29.94 5.83 -18.10
C ARG A 15 28.87 5.97 -19.18
N SER A 16 29.19 6.80 -20.17
CA SER A 16 28.53 6.90 -21.47
C SER A 16 28.84 5.67 -22.31
N VAL A 17 27.83 5.04 -22.91
CA VAL A 17 28.01 4.01 -23.94
C VAL A 17 26.97 4.19 -25.06
N THR A 18 27.52 4.19 -26.26
CA THR A 18 26.95 4.36 -27.59
C THR A 18 25.88 3.33 -27.94
N ALA A 19 24.91 3.76 -28.75
CA ALA A 19 23.80 2.95 -29.22
C ALA A 19 24.26 1.78 -30.12
N THR A 20 23.90 0.56 -29.71
CA THR A 20 23.85 -0.59 -30.61
C THR A 20 22.47 -1.23 -30.46
N LYS A 21 21.75 -1.31 -31.58
CA LYS A 21 20.38 -1.79 -31.68
C LYS A 21 20.38 -3.32 -31.57
N THR A 22 20.36 -3.83 -30.34
CA THR A 22 20.20 -5.26 -30.08
C THR A 22 18.70 -5.56 -30.03
N ALA A 23 18.23 -6.42 -30.92
CA ALA A 23 16.88 -6.98 -30.84
C ALA A 23 16.75 -7.69 -29.49
N LEU A 24 15.93 -7.11 -28.61
CA LEU A 24 15.74 -7.59 -27.25
C LEU A 24 14.93 -8.90 -27.30
N THR A 25 15.63 -9.99 -27.06
CA THR A 25 15.06 -11.21 -26.51
C THR A 25 14.15 -10.85 -25.34
N LEU A 26 12.88 -11.29 -25.41
CA LEU A 26 11.87 -11.09 -24.37
C LEU A 26 12.44 -11.41 -22.98
N PRO A 27 12.53 -10.42 -22.06
CA PRO A 27 12.95 -10.71 -20.70
C PRO A 27 11.88 -11.51 -19.97
N ARG A 28 12.39 -12.38 -19.09
CA ARG A 28 11.75 -12.97 -17.92
C ARG A 28 10.52 -12.20 -17.39
N ARG A 29 9.52 -12.93 -16.88
CA ARG A 29 8.49 -12.41 -15.95
C ARG A 29 9.13 -11.35 -15.06
N PHE A 30 8.70 -10.09 -15.20
CA PHE A 30 9.26 -9.02 -14.39
C PHE A 30 8.94 -9.30 -12.93
N GLU A 31 9.97 -9.35 -12.08
CA GLU A 31 9.77 -9.43 -10.64
C GLU A 31 9.19 -8.11 -10.14
N ILE A 32 8.12 -8.18 -9.35
CA ILE A 32 7.47 -6.98 -8.80
C ILE A 32 8.42 -6.34 -7.77
N ASN A 33 9.03 -5.23 -8.14
CA ASN A 33 10.01 -4.50 -7.33
C ASN A 33 9.94 -2.98 -7.57
N SER A 34 10.76 -2.22 -6.84
CA SER A 34 10.79 -0.75 -6.96
C SER A 34 11.21 -0.26 -8.34
N ASP A 35 12.13 -0.94 -9.02
CA ASP A 35 12.57 -0.57 -10.37
C ASP A 35 11.43 -0.71 -11.39
N LEU A 36 10.66 -1.80 -11.30
CA LEU A 36 9.45 -2.01 -12.10
C LEU A 36 8.42 -0.91 -11.80
N PHE A 37 8.19 -0.61 -10.52
CA PHE A 37 7.25 0.43 -10.12
C PHE A 37 7.63 1.80 -10.69
N ASP A 38 8.90 2.20 -10.55
CA ASP A 38 9.39 3.49 -11.04
C ASP A 38 9.31 3.56 -12.57
N HIS A 39 9.61 2.44 -13.25
CA HIS A 39 9.51 2.34 -14.70
C HIS A 39 8.04 2.42 -15.17
N VAL A 40 7.12 1.68 -14.54
CA VAL A 40 5.67 1.73 -14.80
C VAL A 40 5.14 3.14 -14.56
N GLN A 41 5.45 3.72 -13.39
CA GLN A 41 5.03 5.06 -13.04
C GLN A 41 5.56 6.09 -14.03
N SER A 42 6.82 5.96 -14.45
CA SER A 42 7.40 6.82 -15.49
C SER A 42 6.67 6.68 -16.81
N ARG A 43 6.30 5.47 -17.21
CA ARG A 43 5.57 5.21 -18.45
C ARG A 43 4.16 5.79 -18.44
N VAL A 44 3.44 5.65 -17.33
CA VAL A 44 2.12 6.28 -17.11
C VAL A 44 2.24 7.81 -17.13
N LYS A 45 3.32 8.37 -16.55
CA LYS A 45 3.63 9.81 -16.60
C LYS A 45 4.00 10.29 -18.01
N GLN A 46 4.71 9.47 -18.80
CA GLN A 46 5.35 9.81 -20.08
C GLN A 46 4.41 9.74 -21.29
N SER A 47 3.09 9.69 -21.12
CA SER A 47 2.15 9.91 -22.23
C SER A 47 2.25 11.32 -22.86
N GLY A 48 3.19 12.17 -22.42
CA GLY A 48 3.70 13.34 -23.14
C GLY A 48 5.01 13.87 -22.53
N SER A 49 5.80 14.63 -23.30
CA SER A 49 6.99 15.35 -22.81
C SER A 49 6.65 16.59 -21.98
N THR A 50 5.37 16.95 -21.92
CA THR A 50 4.85 18.18 -21.30
C THR A 50 3.88 17.81 -20.17
N ILE A 51 3.98 18.52 -19.04
CA ILE A 51 3.03 18.38 -17.94
C ILE A 51 1.67 18.93 -18.38
N GLU A 52 0.69 18.06 -18.57
CA GLU A 52 -0.70 18.43 -18.83
C GLU A 52 -1.40 18.87 -17.54
N LYS A 53 -2.18 19.95 -17.61
CA LYS A 53 -2.96 20.47 -16.49
C LYS A 53 -4.41 20.03 -16.60
N ILE A 54 -4.97 19.56 -15.49
CA ILE A 54 -6.37 19.12 -15.38
C ILE A 54 -7.08 19.88 -14.26
N LEU A 55 -8.37 20.14 -14.44
CA LEU A 55 -9.22 20.74 -13.42
C LEU A 55 -9.86 19.63 -12.58
N ILE A 56 -9.62 19.64 -11.28
CA ILE A 56 -10.18 18.69 -10.33
C ILE A 56 -11.16 19.42 -9.43
N THR A 57 -12.42 18.96 -9.38
CA THR A 57 -13.46 19.57 -8.55
C THR A 57 -13.65 18.74 -7.28
N TYR A 58 -13.27 19.30 -6.15
CA TYR A 58 -13.54 18.74 -4.83
C TYR A 58 -14.96 19.07 -4.38
N HIS A 59 -15.69 18.06 -3.90
CA HIS A 59 -16.99 18.22 -3.25
C HIS A 59 -16.81 17.99 -1.74
N ASP A 60 -17.09 19.03 -0.96
CA ASP A 60 -17.14 18.93 0.50
C ASP A 60 -18.45 18.30 0.96
N ARG A 61 -18.45 17.71 2.15
CA ARG A 61 -19.65 17.14 2.81
C ARG A 61 -20.77 18.15 2.99
N ASN A 62 -20.41 19.44 3.07
CA ASN A 62 -21.36 20.55 3.19
C ASN A 62 -21.94 21.02 1.84
N GLY A 63 -21.64 20.31 0.74
CA GLY A 63 -22.10 20.65 -0.62
C GLY A 63 -21.32 21.79 -1.28
N THR A 64 -20.26 22.29 -0.63
CA THR A 64 -19.37 23.30 -1.23
C THR A 64 -18.45 22.65 -2.26
N LYS A 65 -18.28 23.30 -3.41
CA LYS A 65 -17.36 22.86 -4.47
C LYS A 65 -16.12 23.73 -4.50
N LYS A 66 -14.95 23.12 -4.71
CA LYS A 66 -13.67 23.83 -4.90
C LYS A 66 -12.91 23.22 -6.06
N ASP A 67 -12.49 24.06 -6.99
CA ASP A 67 -11.71 23.62 -8.14
C ASP A 67 -10.22 23.78 -7.90
N PHE A 68 -9.45 22.79 -8.32
CA PHE A 68 -8.00 22.76 -8.24
C PHE A 68 -7.39 22.52 -9.62
N LEU A 69 -6.39 23.31 -9.98
CA LEU A 69 -5.60 23.09 -11.19
C LEU A 69 -4.40 22.17 -10.86
N MET A 70 -4.46 20.94 -11.34
CA MET A 70 -3.54 19.86 -10.97
C MET A 70 -2.79 19.31 -12.17
N ASN A 71 -1.77 18.49 -11.93
CA ASN A 71 -0.99 17.84 -12.98
C ASN A 71 -1.56 16.45 -13.26
N ARG A 72 -1.90 16.17 -14.52
CA ARG A 72 -2.37 14.86 -14.97
C ARG A 72 -1.31 13.78 -14.74
N ASN A 73 -1.73 12.58 -14.34
CA ASN A 73 -0.87 11.41 -14.07
C ASN A 73 0.21 11.64 -12.99
N LEU A 74 0.09 12.72 -12.20
CA LEU A 74 1.07 13.14 -11.21
C LEU A 74 0.42 13.54 -9.89
N SER A 75 -0.55 14.46 -9.94
CA SER A 75 -1.26 14.92 -8.76
C SER A 75 -2.24 13.86 -8.28
N THR A 76 -2.34 13.75 -6.96
CA THR A 76 -3.15 12.73 -6.28
C THR A 76 -4.27 13.37 -5.44
N GLY A 77 -5.21 12.56 -4.96
CA GLY A 77 -6.23 13.01 -4.00
C GLY A 77 -5.60 13.60 -2.74
N TYR A 78 -4.47 13.06 -2.29
CA TYR A 78 -3.71 13.56 -1.13
C TYR A 78 -3.12 14.94 -1.40
N ASP A 79 -2.64 15.21 -2.62
CA ASP A 79 -2.16 16.53 -3.01
C ASP A 79 -3.27 17.57 -2.97
N CYS A 80 -4.44 17.27 -3.55
CA CYS A 80 -5.61 18.13 -3.45
C CYS A 80 -6.02 18.38 -1.99
N ALA A 81 -6.04 17.34 -1.15
CA ALA A 81 -6.41 17.48 0.25
C ALA A 81 -5.44 18.40 1.03
N LYS A 82 -4.14 18.40 0.70
CA LYS A 82 -3.17 19.33 1.28
C LYS A 82 -3.48 20.80 0.97
N HIS A 83 -4.02 21.10 -0.21
CA HIS A 83 -4.45 22.46 -0.57
C HIS A 83 -5.68 22.92 0.23
N ILE A 84 -6.49 21.99 0.75
CA ILE A 84 -7.62 22.30 1.61
C ILE A 84 -7.13 22.52 3.04
N ASN A 85 -6.57 21.45 3.65
CA ASN A 85 -6.08 21.44 5.03
C ASN A 85 -5.26 20.16 5.28
N MET A 86 -4.07 20.30 5.88
CA MET A 86 -3.23 19.16 6.25
C MET A 86 -3.91 18.14 7.19
N MET A 87 -4.74 18.59 8.12
CA MET A 87 -5.51 17.71 9.01
C MET A 87 -6.49 16.84 8.21
N ILE A 88 -7.17 17.43 7.22
CA ILE A 88 -8.08 16.71 6.34
C ILE A 88 -7.30 15.71 5.49
N ALA A 89 -6.16 16.11 4.93
CA ALA A 89 -5.28 15.22 4.17
C ALA A 89 -4.82 14.00 4.96
N LYS A 90 -4.46 14.17 6.25
CA LYS A 90 -4.06 13.07 7.12
C LYS A 90 -5.22 12.13 7.50
N ARG A 91 -6.44 12.67 7.63
CA ARG A 91 -7.63 11.89 8.01
C ARG A 91 -8.24 11.13 6.84
N ALA A 92 -8.11 11.66 5.62
CA ALA A 92 -8.65 11.03 4.43
C ALA A 92 -7.98 9.68 4.17
N VAL A 93 -8.79 8.63 4.09
CA VAL A 93 -8.34 7.25 3.88
C VAL A 93 -8.40 6.93 2.39
N LEU A 94 -9.55 7.19 1.77
CA LEU A 94 -9.84 6.96 0.36
C LEU A 94 -10.44 8.22 -0.28
N SER A 95 -10.45 8.24 -1.61
CA SER A 95 -11.21 9.22 -2.39
C SER A 95 -12.27 8.54 -3.24
N LEU A 96 -13.49 9.07 -3.22
CA LEU A 96 -14.50 8.69 -4.21
C LEU A 96 -14.29 9.58 -5.43
N VAL A 97 -13.91 9.00 -6.55
CA VAL A 97 -13.53 9.71 -7.78
C VAL A 97 -14.53 9.41 -8.88
N SER A 98 -15.01 10.46 -9.54
CA SER A 98 -15.96 10.39 -10.64
C SER A 98 -15.37 11.04 -11.88
N TYR A 99 -14.91 10.21 -12.81
CA TYR A 99 -14.45 10.65 -14.13
C TYR A 99 -15.65 10.85 -15.08
N PRO A 100 -15.52 11.69 -16.12
CA PRO A 100 -16.58 11.88 -17.11
C PRO A 100 -16.99 10.56 -17.76
N ASN A 101 -18.29 10.26 -17.79
CA ASN A 101 -18.87 9.04 -18.37
C ASN A 101 -18.49 7.73 -17.65
N GLU A 102 -17.97 7.81 -16.42
CA GLU A 102 -17.69 6.65 -15.58
C GLU A 102 -18.48 6.72 -14.28
N GLU A 103 -18.81 5.55 -13.74
CA GLU A 103 -19.42 5.46 -12.41
C GLU A 103 -18.39 5.86 -11.32
N PRO A 104 -18.82 6.55 -10.25
CA PRO A 104 -17.94 6.89 -9.13
C PRO A 104 -17.30 5.65 -8.53
N ARG A 105 -15.98 5.68 -8.32
CA ARG A 105 -15.23 4.57 -7.73
C ARG A 105 -14.31 5.03 -6.61
N LEU A 106 -14.07 4.13 -5.67
CA LEU A 106 -13.13 4.38 -4.57
C LEU A 106 -11.70 4.13 -5.03
N GLU A 107 -10.86 5.14 -4.89
CA GLU A 107 -9.44 5.11 -5.20
C GLU A 107 -8.60 5.42 -3.95
N SER A 108 -7.36 4.92 -3.96
CA SER A 108 -6.38 5.26 -2.93
C SER A 108 -6.07 6.76 -3.00
N MET A 109 -5.84 7.39 -1.86
CA MET A 109 -5.53 8.83 -1.82
C MET A 109 -4.25 9.20 -2.59
N ASN A 110 -3.31 8.28 -2.77
CA ASN A 110 -2.07 8.48 -3.52
C ASN A 110 -2.13 7.92 -4.94
N GLU A 111 -3.30 7.53 -5.45
CA GLU A 111 -3.49 7.21 -6.86
C GLU A 111 -3.44 8.53 -7.66
N PRO A 112 -2.64 8.61 -8.73
CA PRO A 112 -2.62 9.77 -9.61
C PRO A 112 -3.92 9.94 -10.40
N PHE A 113 -4.41 11.17 -10.53
CA PHE A 113 -5.58 11.46 -11.35
C PHE A 113 -5.27 11.31 -12.84
N LEU A 114 -6.13 10.59 -13.55
CA LEU A 114 -5.96 10.24 -14.97
C LEU A 114 -6.52 11.30 -15.93
N ASP A 115 -7.49 12.10 -15.49
CA ASP A 115 -8.15 13.15 -16.25
C ASP A 115 -8.87 14.10 -15.27
N ARG A 116 -9.52 15.15 -15.80
CA ARG A 116 -10.46 15.97 -15.03
C ARG A 116 -11.51 15.10 -14.36
N CYS A 117 -11.75 15.32 -13.08
CA CYS A 117 -12.72 14.53 -12.32
C CYS A 117 -13.32 15.33 -11.17
N ASN A 118 -14.41 14.79 -10.64
CA ASN A 118 -14.94 15.20 -9.35
C ASN A 118 -14.42 14.23 -8.29
N PHE A 119 -14.12 14.70 -7.08
CA PHE A 119 -13.78 13.79 -5.99
C PHE A 119 -14.27 14.25 -4.63
N GLU A 120 -14.51 13.27 -3.75
CA GLU A 120 -14.90 13.43 -2.36
C GLU A 120 -13.91 12.69 -1.45
N LEU A 121 -13.74 13.16 -0.22
CA LEU A 121 -12.84 12.57 0.77
C LEU A 121 -13.59 11.65 1.73
N ILE A 122 -13.13 10.40 1.81
CA ILE A 122 -13.70 9.36 2.66
C ILE A 122 -12.73 9.10 3.82
N ASP A 123 -13.24 9.13 5.05
CA ASP A 123 -12.48 8.80 6.27
C ASP A 123 -13.12 7.63 7.02
N PHE A 124 -12.48 7.16 8.10
CA PHE A 124 -12.98 6.06 8.94
C PHE A 124 -14.36 6.32 9.58
N GLN A 125 -14.82 7.58 9.60
CA GLN A 125 -16.12 7.97 10.15
C GLN A 125 -17.22 8.03 9.08
N THR A 126 -16.90 7.73 7.81
CA THR A 126 -17.86 7.78 6.71
C THR A 126 -18.62 6.46 6.60
N GLU A 127 -19.71 6.32 7.35
CA GLU A 127 -20.48 5.06 7.49
C GLU A 127 -20.89 4.42 6.16
N LYS A 128 -21.27 5.24 5.17
CA LYS A 128 -21.69 4.78 3.83
C LYS A 128 -20.65 3.87 3.14
N TYR A 129 -19.36 4.09 3.41
CA TYR A 129 -18.25 3.36 2.78
C TYR A 129 -17.46 2.55 3.81
N ALA A 130 -18.04 2.24 4.97
CA ALA A 130 -17.33 1.56 6.06
C ALA A 130 -16.76 0.20 5.63
N GLN A 131 -17.49 -0.57 4.82
CA GLN A 131 -17.02 -1.87 4.34
C GLN A 131 -15.78 -1.74 3.44
N ASP A 132 -15.81 -0.82 2.48
CA ASP A 132 -14.69 -0.56 1.57
C ASP A 132 -13.46 0.00 2.30
N VAL A 133 -13.68 0.93 3.24
CA VAL A 133 -12.62 1.51 4.08
C VAL A 133 -12.00 0.43 4.96
N ASN A 134 -12.80 -0.45 5.56
CA ASN A 134 -12.28 -1.58 6.34
C ASN A 134 -11.47 -2.52 5.45
N GLN A 135 -11.95 -2.88 4.26
CA GLN A 135 -11.19 -3.74 3.36
C GLN A 135 -9.87 -3.11 2.92
N ALA A 136 -9.87 -1.82 2.57
CA ALA A 136 -8.65 -1.07 2.25
C ALA A 136 -7.67 -1.02 3.44
N TYR A 137 -8.18 -0.84 4.67
CA TYR A 137 -7.38 -0.87 5.89
C TYR A 137 -6.70 -2.22 6.12
N TRP A 138 -7.45 -3.31 5.98
CA TRP A 138 -6.94 -4.67 6.19
C TRP A 138 -5.93 -5.08 5.13
N ARG A 139 -6.19 -4.74 3.87
CA ARG A 139 -5.23 -4.87 2.78
C ARG A 139 -3.94 -4.11 3.06
N SER A 140 -4.03 -2.90 3.60
CA SER A 140 -2.86 -2.10 3.95
C SER A 140 -2.08 -2.71 5.11
N CYS A 141 -2.77 -3.28 6.10
CA CYS A 141 -2.13 -3.96 7.23
C CYS A 141 -1.40 -5.25 6.81
N SER A 142 -1.95 -6.04 5.87
CA SER A 142 -1.25 -7.21 5.33
C SER A 142 0.00 -6.81 4.55
N ILE A 143 -0.03 -5.71 3.80
CA ILE A 143 1.15 -5.15 3.11
C ILE A 143 2.22 -4.70 4.12
N VAL A 144 1.82 -4.03 5.20
CA VAL A 144 2.75 -3.63 6.28
C VAL A 144 3.40 -4.85 6.91
N LEU A 145 2.61 -5.89 7.20
CA LEU A 145 3.14 -7.15 7.74
C LEU A 145 4.11 -7.82 6.76
N ALA A 146 3.77 -7.89 5.47
CA ALA A 146 4.61 -8.44 4.42
C ALA A 146 5.96 -7.70 4.32
N ALA A 147 5.92 -6.37 4.24
CA ALA A 147 7.12 -5.54 4.20
C ALA A 147 7.98 -5.72 5.46
N ALA A 148 7.34 -5.83 6.63
CA ALA A 148 8.03 -6.04 7.89
C ALA A 148 8.69 -7.42 8.00
N LEU A 149 8.06 -8.47 7.46
CA LEU A 149 8.63 -9.80 7.43
C LEU A 149 9.89 -9.85 6.55
N ILE A 150 9.82 -9.27 5.35
CA ILE A 150 10.98 -9.20 4.44
C ILE A 150 12.15 -8.43 5.06
N LYS A 151 11.85 -7.31 5.74
CA LYS A 151 12.89 -6.42 6.30
C LYS A 151 13.40 -6.84 7.68
N GLY A 152 12.52 -7.39 8.51
CA GLY A 152 12.78 -7.69 9.91
C GLY A 152 13.40 -9.07 10.13
N LEU A 153 13.12 -10.04 9.27
CA LEU A 153 13.67 -11.39 9.36
C LEU A 153 15.06 -11.47 8.72
N LYS A 154 15.91 -12.35 9.26
CA LYS A 154 17.25 -12.61 8.72
C LYS A 154 17.25 -13.61 7.57
N ASP A 155 16.22 -14.45 7.50
CA ASP A 155 16.08 -15.50 6.51
C ASP A 155 15.74 -14.92 5.14
N ASN A 156 16.21 -15.58 4.08
CA ASN A 156 15.80 -15.28 2.71
C ASN A 156 14.42 -15.89 2.48
N ILE A 157 13.40 -15.18 2.94
CA ILE A 157 12.01 -15.61 2.84
C ILE A 157 11.41 -15.25 1.48
N ILE A 158 10.43 -16.04 1.07
CA ILE A 158 9.59 -15.75 -0.10
C ILE A 158 8.16 -15.57 0.41
N LEU A 159 7.51 -14.48 0.02
CA LEU A 159 6.10 -14.26 0.32
C LEU A 159 5.26 -14.99 -0.73
N SER A 160 4.29 -15.78 -0.28
CA SER A 160 3.42 -16.56 -1.15
C SER A 160 2.06 -15.89 -1.35
N GLU A 161 1.40 -15.47 -0.27
CA GLU A 161 0.02 -14.96 -0.32
C GLU A 161 -0.25 -13.96 0.81
N LEU A 162 -1.09 -12.96 0.55
CA LEU A 162 -1.56 -11.99 1.54
C LEU A 162 -3.05 -12.20 1.80
N HIS A 163 -3.42 -12.33 3.08
CA HIS A 163 -4.79 -12.56 3.54
C HIS A 163 -5.30 -11.29 4.22
N CYS A 164 -6.43 -10.74 3.76
CA CYS A 164 -6.95 -9.46 4.28
C CYS A 164 -8.48 -9.40 4.37
N GLU A 165 -9.14 -10.55 4.52
CA GLU A 165 -10.61 -10.61 4.61
C GLU A 165 -11.09 -10.14 5.98
N VAL A 166 -11.76 -8.99 6.02
CA VAL A 166 -12.28 -8.39 7.27
C VAL A 166 -13.10 -9.37 8.13
N PRO A 167 -14.00 -10.22 7.58
CA PRO A 167 -14.80 -11.14 8.38
C PRO A 167 -13.99 -12.19 9.16
N LYS A 168 -12.74 -12.49 8.73
CA LYS A 168 -11.85 -13.43 9.44
C LYS A 168 -11.31 -12.87 10.75
N CYS A 169 -11.39 -11.56 10.98
CA CYS A 169 -10.87 -10.88 12.17
C CYS A 169 -9.35 -11.03 12.41
N TYR A 170 -8.58 -11.46 11.40
CA TYR A 170 -7.12 -11.28 11.32
C TYR A 170 -6.67 -11.04 9.86
N PHE A 171 -5.57 -10.31 9.65
CA PHE A 171 -4.86 -10.33 8.37
C PHE A 171 -3.63 -11.22 8.51
N ALA A 172 -3.15 -11.81 7.41
CA ALA A 172 -1.99 -12.69 7.46
C ALA A 172 -1.16 -12.64 6.19
N VAL A 173 0.06 -13.17 6.28
CA VAL A 173 0.98 -13.34 5.16
C VAL A 173 1.56 -14.74 5.22
N ASP A 174 1.52 -15.45 4.10
CA ASP A 174 2.13 -16.77 3.96
C ASP A 174 3.58 -16.62 3.51
N VAL A 175 4.48 -17.26 4.26
CA VAL A 175 5.93 -17.14 4.11
C VAL A 175 6.55 -18.51 3.90
N ILE A 176 7.39 -18.63 2.87
CA ILE A 176 8.16 -19.83 2.54
C ILE A 176 9.63 -19.56 2.85
N GLY A 177 10.36 -20.57 3.31
CA GLY A 177 11.80 -20.49 3.52
C GLY A 177 12.23 -20.00 4.91
N LEU A 178 11.33 -20.00 5.89
CA LEU A 178 11.71 -19.82 7.30
C LEU A 178 12.54 -21.00 7.79
N SER A 179 13.69 -20.71 8.39
CA SER A 179 14.61 -21.71 8.93
C SER A 179 14.10 -22.37 10.22
N SER A 180 13.32 -21.63 11.00
CA SER A 180 12.76 -22.05 12.29
C SER A 180 11.38 -21.43 12.48
N SER A 181 10.59 -22.02 13.39
CA SER A 181 9.30 -21.46 13.78
C SER A 181 9.50 -20.14 14.54
N LEU A 182 8.62 -19.17 14.30
CA LEU A 182 8.65 -17.88 14.99
C LEU A 182 8.19 -18.05 16.45
N SER A 183 9.05 -17.68 17.39
CA SER A 183 8.70 -17.68 18.82
C SER A 183 7.81 -16.49 19.18
N GLN A 184 7.18 -16.53 20.35
CA GLN A 184 6.39 -15.39 20.84
C GLN A 184 7.21 -14.11 21.01
N ASP A 185 8.49 -14.23 21.37
CA ASP A 185 9.39 -13.09 21.48
C ASP A 185 9.75 -12.53 20.10
N ASP A 186 9.91 -13.38 19.08
CA ASP A 186 10.11 -12.90 17.70
C ASP A 186 8.90 -12.11 17.18
N LEU A 187 7.67 -12.56 17.50
CA LEU A 187 6.45 -11.85 17.12
C LEU A 187 6.31 -10.50 17.84
N ARG A 188 6.69 -10.44 19.12
CA ARG A 188 6.74 -9.18 19.90
C ARG A 188 7.78 -8.22 19.35
N ASP A 189 8.98 -8.70 19.05
CA ASP A 189 10.05 -7.91 18.46
C ASP A 189 9.64 -7.38 17.08
N LEU A 190 8.99 -8.22 16.25
CA LEU A 190 8.46 -7.83 14.94
C LEU A 190 7.37 -6.76 15.08
N THR A 191 6.49 -6.91 16.06
CA THR A 191 5.47 -5.90 16.38
C THR A 191 6.10 -4.56 16.76
N PHE A 192 7.12 -4.59 17.63
CA PHE A 192 7.85 -3.39 18.03
C PHE A 192 8.51 -2.71 16.81
N PHE A 193 9.18 -3.50 15.97
CA PHE A 193 9.76 -3.03 14.72
C PHE A 193 8.72 -2.39 13.80
N ILE A 194 7.55 -3.00 13.61
CA ILE A 194 6.46 -2.43 12.79
C ILE A 194 6.02 -1.07 13.35
N ARG A 195 5.79 -0.98 14.65
CA ARG A 195 5.34 0.28 15.28
C ARG A 195 6.40 1.38 15.15
N HIS A 196 7.65 1.07 15.43
CA HIS A 196 8.74 2.05 15.48
C HIS A 196 9.29 2.41 14.10
N ASP A 197 9.60 1.43 13.25
CA ASP A 197 10.34 1.65 12.00
C ASP A 197 9.43 1.80 10.76
N ILE A 198 8.15 1.45 10.89
CA ILE A 198 7.18 1.53 9.79
C ILE A 198 6.09 2.56 10.11
N ILE A 199 5.24 2.29 11.11
CA ILE A 199 4.07 3.11 11.42
C ILE A 199 4.47 4.54 11.82
N SER A 200 5.44 4.69 12.73
CA SER A 200 5.86 6.03 13.19
C SER A 200 6.54 6.87 12.10
N LYS A 201 7.01 6.24 11.03
CA LYS A 201 7.72 6.91 9.92
C LYS A 201 6.80 7.50 8.87
N ASN A 202 5.48 7.29 9.00
CA ASN A 202 4.49 7.88 8.12
C ASN A 202 4.79 7.61 6.63
N ILE A 203 5.16 6.37 6.32
CA ILE A 203 5.42 5.90 4.95
C ILE A 203 4.11 5.94 4.14
N PRO A 204 4.10 6.54 2.93
CA PRO A 204 2.93 6.53 2.05
C PRO A 204 2.75 5.17 1.37
N PHE A 205 1.50 4.80 1.09
CA PHE A 205 1.19 3.74 0.14
C PHE A 205 1.00 4.35 -1.23
N GLU A 206 2.02 4.28 -2.08
CA GLU A 206 1.98 4.82 -3.44
C GLU A 206 1.34 3.80 -4.36
N THR A 207 0.29 4.17 -5.10
CA THR A 207 -0.37 3.26 -6.03
C THR A 207 -0.28 3.74 -7.46
N VAL A 208 -0.25 2.78 -8.38
CA VAL A 208 -0.35 3.05 -9.81
C VAL A 208 -1.14 1.94 -10.47
N THR A 209 -2.20 2.31 -11.17
CA THR A 209 -2.96 1.40 -12.02
C THR A 209 -2.32 1.33 -13.39
N LEU A 210 -2.01 0.10 -13.82
CA LEU A 210 -1.51 -0.20 -15.14
C LEU A 210 -2.66 -0.64 -16.04
N PRO A 211 -3.03 0.15 -17.06
CA PRO A 211 -4.03 -0.24 -18.04
C PRO A 211 -3.62 -1.50 -18.80
N SER A 212 -4.60 -2.29 -19.25
CA SER A 212 -4.36 -3.56 -19.95
C SER A 212 -3.46 -3.41 -21.18
N GLU A 213 -3.52 -2.26 -21.87
CA GLU A 213 -2.72 -1.96 -23.05
C GLU A 213 -1.22 -1.89 -22.73
N ILE A 214 -0.87 -1.44 -21.53
CA ILE A 214 0.51 -1.31 -21.07
C ILE A 214 0.95 -2.56 -20.30
N ALA A 215 0.02 -3.23 -19.61
CA ALA A 215 0.29 -4.41 -18.80
C ALA A 215 0.87 -5.58 -19.62
N ALA A 216 0.42 -5.74 -20.87
CA ALA A 216 0.92 -6.77 -21.79
C ALA A 216 2.45 -6.70 -22.02
N ASP A 217 3.01 -5.49 -22.03
CA ASP A 217 4.46 -5.29 -22.25
C ASP A 217 5.33 -5.81 -21.09
N TYR A 218 4.72 -5.99 -19.91
CA TYR A 218 5.36 -6.57 -18.73
C TYR A 218 5.01 -8.06 -18.57
N GLY A 219 4.31 -8.65 -19.54
CA GLY A 219 3.89 -10.05 -19.51
C GLY A 219 2.69 -10.32 -18.60
N PHE A 220 1.91 -9.29 -18.26
CA PHE A 220 0.64 -9.44 -17.53
C PHE A 220 -0.54 -9.59 -18.50
N THR A 221 -1.53 -10.38 -18.10
CA THR A 221 -2.69 -10.72 -18.95
C THR A 221 -3.84 -9.72 -18.87
N SER A 222 -3.85 -8.88 -17.85
CA SER A 222 -4.92 -7.93 -17.55
C SER A 222 -4.35 -6.66 -16.91
N SER A 223 -5.19 -5.64 -16.77
CA SER A 223 -4.87 -4.50 -15.92
C SER A 223 -4.49 -4.95 -14.52
N MET A 224 -3.55 -4.24 -13.92
CA MET A 224 -2.98 -4.55 -12.62
C MET A 224 -2.83 -3.26 -11.83
N LYS A 225 -3.05 -3.32 -10.51
CA LYS A 225 -2.72 -2.21 -9.61
C LYS A 225 -1.53 -2.59 -8.76
N LEU A 226 -0.49 -1.76 -8.81
CA LEU A 226 0.69 -1.91 -7.98
C LEU A 226 0.60 -0.98 -6.79
N CYS A 227 1.05 -1.46 -5.64
CA CYS A 227 1.23 -0.68 -4.42
C CYS A 227 2.70 -0.75 -4.00
N ARG A 228 3.34 0.41 -3.90
CA ARG A 228 4.67 0.57 -3.32
C ARG A 228 4.52 1.12 -1.91
N PHE A 229 5.16 0.43 -0.96
CA PHE A 229 5.23 0.81 0.44
C PHE A 229 6.68 0.81 0.90
N GLY A 230 7.31 1.99 0.88
CA GLY A 230 8.75 2.13 1.05
C GLY A 230 9.49 1.48 -0.12
N ASP A 231 10.25 0.42 0.18
CA ASP A 231 11.00 -0.38 -0.80
C ASP A 231 10.26 -1.67 -1.19
N PHE A 232 9.15 -1.98 -0.51
CA PHE A 232 8.34 -3.15 -0.82
C PHE A 232 7.31 -2.80 -1.89
N VAL A 233 7.17 -3.63 -2.92
CA VAL A 233 6.19 -3.47 -3.98
C VAL A 233 5.39 -4.75 -4.12
N THR A 234 4.08 -4.63 -4.27
CA THR A 234 3.18 -5.76 -4.45
C THR A 234 1.99 -5.40 -5.32
N GLU A 235 1.35 -6.41 -5.90
CA GLU A 235 0.07 -6.28 -6.57
C GLU A 235 -1.06 -6.15 -5.53
N VAL A 236 -2.06 -5.34 -5.82
CA VAL A 236 -3.23 -5.14 -4.95
C VAL A 236 -4.54 -5.21 -5.73
N ASP A 237 -5.53 -5.85 -5.13
CA ASP A 237 -6.87 -6.05 -5.69
C ASP A 237 -7.88 -4.99 -5.23
N GLY A 238 -7.44 -3.73 -5.12
CA GLY A 238 -8.29 -2.62 -4.68
C GLY A 238 -7.51 -1.47 -4.04
N PRO A 239 -8.21 -0.48 -3.47
CA PRO A 239 -7.56 0.66 -2.87
C PRO A 239 -6.90 0.31 -1.53
N VAL A 240 -5.94 1.13 -1.13
CA VAL A 240 -5.20 1.05 0.15
C VAL A 240 -5.32 2.39 0.87
N ILE A 241 -5.05 2.38 2.17
CA ILE A 241 -5.05 3.61 2.99
C ILE A 241 -3.93 4.55 2.50
N SER A 242 -4.04 5.83 2.83
CA SER A 242 -3.08 6.83 2.35
C SER A 242 -1.67 6.61 2.92
N ARG A 243 -1.56 6.43 4.25
CA ARG A 243 -0.27 6.40 4.93
C ARG A 243 -0.29 5.50 6.16
N SER A 244 0.90 5.02 6.52
CA SER A 244 1.08 4.12 7.67
C SER A 244 0.73 4.73 9.04
N ASP A 245 0.72 6.07 9.19
CA ASP A 245 0.30 6.73 10.44
C ASP A 245 -1.22 6.69 10.69
N GLN A 246 -1.99 6.20 9.71
CA GLN A 246 -3.41 5.88 9.86
C GLN A 246 -3.64 4.55 10.59
N ILE A 247 -2.57 3.75 10.77
CA ILE A 247 -2.58 2.54 11.59
C ILE A 247 -2.34 2.93 13.05
N GLY A 248 -3.22 2.48 13.93
CA GLY A 248 -3.14 2.73 15.37
C GLY A 248 -2.50 1.57 16.10
N ARG A 249 -3.32 0.79 16.82
CA ARG A 249 -2.84 -0.43 17.48
C ARG A 249 -2.58 -1.50 16.42
N PHE A 250 -1.48 -2.23 16.56
CA PHE A 250 -1.08 -3.29 15.63
C PHE A 250 -0.32 -4.36 16.42
N ASP A 251 -0.72 -5.62 16.37
CA ASP A 251 0.00 -6.74 16.97
C ASP A 251 0.15 -7.88 15.95
N VAL A 252 1.35 -8.46 15.89
CA VAL A 252 1.57 -9.75 15.22
C VAL A 252 1.29 -10.84 16.24
N VAL A 253 0.27 -11.65 15.97
CA VAL A 253 -0.36 -12.44 17.02
C VAL A 253 0.09 -13.89 17.06
N LYS A 254 0.37 -14.50 15.90
CA LYS A 254 0.69 -15.94 15.80
C LYS A 254 1.31 -16.27 14.45
N GLY A 255 2.25 -17.21 14.45
CA GLY A 255 2.80 -17.85 13.25
C GLY A 255 2.42 -19.34 13.24
N VAL A 256 1.71 -19.80 12.21
CA VAL A 256 1.28 -21.20 12.08
C VAL A 256 1.99 -21.83 10.90
N THR A 257 2.87 -22.80 11.19
CA THR A 257 3.54 -23.58 10.14
C THR A 257 2.57 -24.61 9.57
N LYS A 258 2.36 -24.55 8.27
CA LYS A 258 1.60 -25.50 7.46
C LYS A 258 2.54 -26.23 6.49
N GLU A 259 2.00 -27.18 5.73
CA GLU A 259 2.78 -27.89 4.71
C GLU A 259 3.27 -26.90 3.64
N GLY A 260 4.58 -26.63 3.65
CA GLY A 260 5.26 -25.80 2.65
C GLY A 260 5.33 -24.30 2.93
N PHE A 261 4.61 -23.77 3.93
CA PHE A 261 4.65 -22.35 4.29
C PHE A 261 4.31 -22.11 5.77
N THR A 262 4.65 -20.93 6.29
CA THR A 262 4.21 -20.46 7.60
C THR A 262 3.33 -19.24 7.43
N ARG A 263 2.12 -19.31 7.97
CA ARG A 263 1.16 -18.21 7.98
C ARG A 263 1.41 -17.33 9.21
N VAL A 264 1.88 -16.11 8.99
CA VAL A 264 2.05 -15.12 10.05
C VAL A 264 0.85 -14.19 10.06
N GLY A 265 0.10 -14.18 11.16
CA GLY A 265 -1.10 -13.37 11.31
C GLY A 265 -0.91 -12.18 12.26
N GLY A 266 -1.70 -11.14 12.03
CA GLY A 266 -1.78 -9.97 12.88
C GLY A 266 -3.19 -9.40 12.96
N VAL A 267 -3.37 -8.48 13.90
CA VAL A 267 -4.61 -7.71 14.09
C VAL A 267 -4.27 -6.25 14.35
N SER A 268 -5.18 -5.36 13.97
CA SER A 268 -4.92 -3.93 13.99
C SER A 268 -6.20 -3.11 14.12
N LEU A 269 -6.09 -1.92 14.71
CA LEU A 269 -7.14 -0.91 14.76
C LEU A 269 -6.62 0.43 14.23
N PRO A 270 -7.40 1.14 13.39
CA PRO A 270 -7.04 2.46 12.89
C PRO A 270 -6.72 3.45 14.01
N SER A 271 -5.82 4.41 13.74
CA SER A 271 -5.49 5.46 14.72
C SER A 271 -6.68 6.38 15.05
N ALA A 272 -7.69 6.39 14.18
CA ALA A 272 -8.96 7.09 14.41
C ALA A 272 -9.86 6.43 15.48
N PHE A 273 -9.63 5.16 15.81
CA PHE A 273 -10.45 4.41 16.77
C PHE A 273 -9.66 4.13 18.05
N VAL A 274 -10.25 4.51 19.19
CA VAL A 274 -9.66 4.30 20.51
C VAL A 274 -10.23 3.02 21.11
N ALA A 275 -9.34 2.14 21.57
CA ALA A 275 -9.71 0.94 22.33
C ALA A 275 -9.02 0.96 23.69
N SER A 276 -9.75 0.56 24.73
CA SER A 276 -9.18 0.29 26.06
C SER A 276 -8.22 -0.90 25.98
N SER A 277 -7.32 -1.03 26.96
CA SER A 277 -6.40 -2.18 27.00
C SER A 277 -7.13 -3.51 27.09
N TYR A 278 -8.21 -3.56 27.88
CA TYR A 278 -9.06 -4.75 27.99
C TYR A 278 -9.70 -5.13 26.65
N LEU A 279 -10.32 -4.19 25.95
CA LEU A 279 -10.94 -4.46 24.64
C LEU A 279 -9.88 -4.89 23.60
N TRP A 280 -8.70 -4.27 23.64
CA TRP A 280 -7.61 -4.64 22.75
C TRP A 280 -7.12 -6.06 22.98
N GLU A 281 -6.96 -6.47 24.25
CA GLU A 281 -6.58 -7.84 24.62
C GLU A 281 -7.60 -8.85 24.08
N THR A 282 -8.90 -8.61 24.28
CA THR A 282 -9.95 -9.46 23.71
C THR A 282 -9.90 -9.55 22.18
N ILE A 283 -9.59 -8.46 21.48
CA ILE A 283 -9.43 -8.45 20.02
C ILE A 283 -8.24 -9.32 19.60
N VAL A 284 -7.12 -9.21 20.31
CA VAL A 284 -5.90 -10.00 20.06
C VAL A 284 -6.15 -11.48 20.29
N GLU A 285 -6.76 -11.87 21.41
CA GLU A 285 -7.10 -13.26 21.72
C GLU A 285 -8.01 -13.87 20.64
N ASN A 286 -9.08 -13.17 20.26
CA ASN A 286 -9.99 -13.64 19.20
C ASN A 286 -9.27 -13.80 17.84
N ALA A 287 -8.32 -12.94 17.51
CA ALA A 287 -7.52 -13.10 16.29
C ALA A 287 -6.57 -14.32 16.38
N GLN A 288 -5.97 -14.58 17.54
CA GLN A 288 -5.12 -15.76 17.77
C GLN A 288 -5.88 -17.09 17.64
N ASP A 289 -7.11 -17.11 18.14
CA ASP A 289 -7.99 -18.29 18.08
C ASP A 289 -8.44 -18.58 16.67
N LYS A 290 -8.82 -17.55 15.90
CA LYS A 290 -9.26 -17.70 14.51
C LYS A 290 -8.13 -18.00 13.53
N LEU A 291 -6.89 -17.59 13.84
CA LEU A 291 -5.74 -17.91 13.01
C LEU A 291 -5.38 -19.41 13.14
N SER A 292 -5.72 -20.16 12.10
CA SER A 292 -5.47 -21.61 11.95
C SER A 292 -4.67 -21.93 10.70
#